data_AF-A0A967VQH7-F1
#
_entry.id   AF-A0A967VQH7-F1
#
_cell.length_a   1.000
_cell.length_b   1.000
_cell.length_c   1.000
_cell.angle_alpha   90.00
_cell.angle_beta   90.00
_cell.angle_gamma   90.00
#
_symmetry.space_group_name_H-M   'P 1'
#
loop_
_entity.id
_entity.type
_entity.pdbx_description
1 polymer ?
#
loop_
_entity_poly.entity_id
_entity_poly.type
_entity_poly.pdbx_seq_one_letter_code
_entity_poly.pdbx_strand_id
1 'polypeptide(L)'
;LNMGGIVTRYGGAEAVVRALRAGADILLLPTDLASAIDAVVAAVRSGELTEERIDRSVRKILRAKADLGLHRERTVEVARVPGVVGVEAHRAVAREVAERSITLARDRDGLVPVSPGDSRRVLAIVYADDPDPFAGAAFLRGLEARFPRLETARLDADARAADLDTLLAAADSADL
;
A
#
# COMPACT_ATOMS: atom_id res chain seq x y z
N LEU A 1 2.71 -10.97 12.35
CA LEU A 1 1.98 -11.52 13.51
C LEU A 1 1.61 -10.43 14.52
N ASN A 2 2.02 -9.18 14.31
CA ASN A 2 1.68 -8.03 15.14
C ASN A 2 0.32 -7.37 14.82
N MET A 3 -0.46 -7.92 13.88
CA MET A 3 -1.79 -7.39 13.56
C MET A 3 -2.78 -7.63 14.71
N GLY A 4 -3.64 -6.64 14.98
CA GLY A 4 -4.62 -6.68 16.08
C GLY A 4 -5.52 -7.92 16.07
N GLY A 5 -5.92 -8.42 14.89
CA GLY A 5 -6.72 -9.64 14.76
C GLY A 5 -6.07 -10.91 15.33
N ILE A 6 -4.75 -10.92 15.49
CA ILE A 6 -4.00 -12.03 16.13
C ILE A 6 -3.63 -11.67 17.56
N VAL A 7 -2.97 -10.52 17.75
CA VAL A 7 -2.36 -10.14 19.03
C VAL A 7 -3.40 -9.99 20.14
N THR A 8 -4.53 -9.35 19.85
CA THR A 8 -5.59 -9.10 20.84
C THR A 8 -6.24 -10.40 21.34
N ARG A 9 -6.21 -11.46 20.53
CA ARG A 9 -6.87 -12.73 20.87
C ARG A 9 -5.94 -13.78 21.47
N TYR A 10 -4.70 -13.87 21.00
CA TYR A 10 -3.79 -14.97 21.34
C TYR A 10 -2.47 -14.51 21.97
N GLY A 11 -2.19 -13.19 22.03
CA GLY A 11 -0.87 -12.70 22.45
C GLY A 11 0.28 -13.11 21.51
N GLY A 12 1.45 -12.52 21.68
CA GLY A 12 2.59 -12.69 20.76
C GLY A 12 3.20 -14.10 20.77
N ALA A 13 3.51 -14.62 21.96
CA ALA A 13 4.22 -15.89 22.12
C ALA A 13 3.36 -17.11 21.75
N GLU A 14 2.10 -17.15 22.19
CA GLU A 14 1.19 -18.25 21.86
C GLU A 14 0.83 -18.25 20.37
N ALA A 15 0.63 -17.08 19.74
CA ALA A 15 0.39 -17.00 18.29
C ALA A 15 1.53 -17.59 17.47
N VAL A 16 2.78 -17.39 17.91
CA VAL A 16 4.00 -17.92 17.27
C VAL A 16 3.99 -19.45 17.26
N VAL A 17 3.78 -20.09 18.42
CA VAL A 17 3.77 -21.56 18.53
C VAL A 17 2.58 -22.15 17.76
N ARG A 18 1.39 -21.55 17.90
CA ARG A 18 0.19 -21.98 17.17
C ARG A 18 0.37 -21.91 15.65
N ALA A 19 0.97 -20.85 15.13
CA ALA A 19 1.23 -20.71 13.69
C ALA A 19 2.14 -21.83 13.17
N LEU A 20 3.21 -22.18 13.91
CA LEU A 20 4.09 -23.28 13.55
C LEU A 20 3.38 -24.64 13.62
N ARG A 21 2.58 -24.89 14.65
CA ARG A 21 1.76 -26.11 14.77
C ARG A 21 0.77 -26.23 13.62
N ALA A 22 0.17 -25.11 13.20
CA ALA A 22 -0.77 -25.05 12.08
C ALA A 22 -0.10 -25.22 10.70
N GLY A 23 1.23 -25.26 10.61
CA GLY A 23 1.93 -25.54 9.36
C GLY A 23 2.65 -24.34 8.74
N ALA A 24 2.59 -23.15 9.34
CA ALA A 24 3.35 -21.99 8.84
C ALA A 24 4.85 -22.27 8.86
N ASP A 25 5.57 -21.83 7.81
CA ASP A 25 7.02 -22.04 7.72
C ASP A 25 7.80 -20.75 8.07
N ILE A 26 7.21 -19.57 7.90
CA ILE A 26 7.79 -18.25 8.21
C ILE A 26 6.84 -17.47 9.12
N LEU A 27 7.38 -16.90 10.20
CA LEU A 27 6.65 -16.03 11.11
C LEU A 27 7.00 -14.56 10.81
N LEU A 28 6.21 -13.94 9.95
CA LEU A 28 6.43 -12.56 9.52
C LEU A 28 6.03 -11.58 10.64
N LEU A 29 6.92 -10.64 10.99
CA LEU A 29 6.66 -9.56 11.95
C LEU A 29 6.07 -10.05 13.29
N PRO A 30 6.80 -10.85 14.09
CA PRO A 30 6.41 -11.10 15.48
C PRO A 30 6.34 -9.78 16.27
N THR A 31 5.48 -9.71 17.28
CA THR A 31 5.36 -8.51 18.14
C THR A 31 6.65 -8.20 18.88
N ASP A 32 7.34 -9.24 19.34
CA ASP A 32 8.68 -9.18 19.92
C ASP A 32 9.48 -10.39 19.41
N LEU A 33 10.66 -10.12 18.85
CA LEU A 33 11.46 -11.16 18.20
C LEU A 33 12.11 -12.10 19.22
N ALA A 34 12.63 -11.56 20.33
CA ALA A 34 13.31 -12.36 21.34
C ALA A 34 12.33 -13.35 22.01
N SER A 35 11.18 -12.86 22.47
CA SER A 35 10.12 -13.68 23.07
C SER A 35 9.58 -14.72 22.09
N ALA A 36 9.49 -14.40 20.79
CA ALA A 36 9.08 -15.36 19.78
C ALA A 36 10.09 -16.51 19.65
N ILE A 37 11.39 -16.22 19.63
CA ILE A 37 12.43 -17.25 19.58
C ILE A 37 12.38 -18.12 20.85
N ASP A 38 12.31 -17.49 22.02
CA ASP A 38 12.26 -18.21 23.30
C ASP A 38 11.03 -19.12 23.39
N ALA A 39 9.87 -18.65 22.91
CA ALA A 39 8.65 -19.46 22.86
C ALA A 39 8.78 -20.68 21.95
N VAL A 40 9.41 -20.54 20.78
CA VAL A 40 9.66 -21.68 19.87
C VAL A 40 10.63 -22.68 20.51
N VAL A 41 11.74 -22.19 21.09
CA VAL A 41 12.72 -23.05 21.76
C VAL A 41 12.08 -23.80 22.92
N ALA A 42 11.28 -23.11 23.74
CA ALA A 42 10.55 -23.72 24.85
C ALA A 42 9.55 -24.79 24.34
N ALA A 43 8.80 -24.49 23.28
CA ALA A 43 7.85 -25.43 22.69
C ALA A 43 8.53 -26.67 22.07
N VAL A 44 9.75 -26.54 21.55
CA VAL A 44 10.54 -27.69 21.08
C VAL A 44 11.03 -28.53 22.26
N ARG A 45 11.61 -27.88 23.29
CA ARG A 45 12.11 -28.56 24.49
C ARG A 45 11.02 -29.28 25.28
N SER A 46 9.80 -28.75 25.27
CA SER A 46 8.64 -29.38 25.92
C SER A 46 8.00 -30.49 25.09
N GLY A 47 8.37 -30.63 23.81
CA GLY A 47 7.78 -31.59 22.87
C GLY A 47 6.46 -31.14 22.24
N GLU A 48 6.00 -29.90 22.48
CA GLU A 48 4.83 -29.33 21.80
C GLU A 48 5.08 -29.16 20.27
N LEU A 49 6.33 -28.87 19.91
CA LEU A 49 6.85 -28.88 18.55
C LEU A 49 7.99 -29.91 18.46
N THR A 50 8.06 -30.67 17.37
CA THR A 50 9.21 -31.56 17.15
C THR A 50 10.32 -30.83 16.38
N GLU A 51 11.57 -31.28 16.53
CA GLU A 51 12.68 -30.75 15.73
C GLU A 51 12.44 -30.98 14.23
N GLU A 52 11.90 -32.15 13.85
CA GLU A 52 11.59 -32.46 12.44
C GLU A 52 10.57 -31.49 11.84
N ARG A 53 9.64 -30.98 12.66
CA ARG A 53 8.68 -29.96 12.24
C ARG A 53 9.39 -28.66 11.87
N ILE A 54 10.40 -28.26 12.64
CA ILE A 54 11.22 -27.07 12.38
C ILE A 54 12.13 -27.29 11.18
N ASP A 55 12.83 -28.43 11.13
CA ASP A 55 13.72 -28.81 10.03
C ASP A 55 13.00 -28.85 8.68
N ARG A 56 11.75 -29.29 8.67
CA ARG A 56 10.90 -29.25 7.47
C ARG A 56 10.69 -27.82 6.98
N SER A 57 10.38 -26.87 7.86
CA SER A 57 10.23 -25.45 7.51
C SER A 57 11.55 -24.88 6.99
N VAL A 58 12.65 -25.11 7.73
CA VAL A 58 13.98 -24.59 7.38
C VAL A 58 14.43 -25.14 6.03
N ARG A 59 14.21 -26.42 5.75
CA ARG A 59 14.55 -27.02 4.45
C ARG A 59 13.77 -26.40 3.30
N LYS A 60 12.48 -26.06 3.47
CA LYS A 60 11.72 -25.33 2.43
C LYS A 60 12.28 -23.93 2.20
N ILE A 61 12.59 -23.20 3.27
CA ILE A 61 13.17 -21.85 3.19
C ILE A 61 14.52 -21.88 2.48
N LEU A 62 15.39 -22.83 2.85
CA LEU A 62 16.70 -22.99 2.23
C LEU A 62 16.61 -23.42 0.76
N ARG A 63 15.64 -24.28 0.40
CA ARG A 63 15.36 -24.61 -1.00
C ARG A 63 14.94 -23.38 -1.79
N ALA A 64 13.98 -22.60 -1.30
CA ALA A 64 13.57 -21.36 -1.97
C ALA A 64 14.74 -20.37 -2.16
N LYS A 65 15.62 -20.23 -1.15
CA LYS A 65 16.86 -19.44 -1.28
C LYS A 65 17.83 -20.03 -2.30
N ALA A 66 17.91 -21.35 -2.39
CA ALA A 66 18.77 -22.03 -3.34
C ALA A 66 18.28 -21.88 -4.78
N ASP A 67 16.96 -22.02 -5.00
CA ASP A 67 16.30 -21.87 -6.29
C ASP A 67 16.48 -20.46 -6.86
N LEU A 68 16.49 -19.44 -5.99
CA LEU A 68 16.79 -18.05 -6.34
C LEU A 68 18.30 -17.75 -6.47
N GLY A 69 19.18 -18.72 -6.27
CA GLY A 69 20.63 -18.53 -6.34
C GLY A 69 21.24 -17.74 -5.17
N LEU A 70 20.47 -17.39 -4.14
CA LEU A 70 20.89 -16.51 -3.03
C LEU A 70 21.99 -17.10 -2.14
N HIS A 71 22.22 -18.42 -2.23
CA HIS A 71 23.35 -19.08 -1.58
C HIS A 71 24.70 -18.85 -2.31
N ARG A 72 24.66 -18.38 -3.56
CA ARG A 72 25.84 -18.08 -4.39
C ARG A 72 26.03 -16.57 -4.55
N GLU A 73 24.96 -15.86 -4.88
CA GLU A 73 24.97 -14.42 -5.10
C GLU A 73 23.76 -13.80 -4.41
N ARG A 74 23.99 -13.01 -3.36
CA ARG A 74 22.95 -12.42 -2.49
C ARG A 74 22.95 -10.89 -2.46
N THR A 75 23.84 -10.27 -3.23
CA THR A 75 24.05 -8.83 -3.26
C THR A 75 23.93 -8.35 -4.69
N VAL A 76 23.52 -7.10 -4.83
CA VAL A 76 23.48 -6.40 -6.12
C VAL A 76 24.42 -5.20 -6.06
N GLU A 77 24.95 -4.81 -7.22
CA GLU A 77 25.73 -3.58 -7.33
C GLU A 77 24.80 -2.36 -7.20
N VAL A 78 24.92 -1.64 -6.09
CA VAL A 78 24.04 -0.49 -5.79
C VAL A 78 24.14 0.60 -6.85
N ALA A 79 25.32 0.80 -7.44
CA ALA A 79 25.54 1.78 -8.51
C ALA A 79 24.68 1.53 -9.77
N ARG A 80 24.19 0.30 -9.98
CA ARG A 80 23.31 -0.04 -11.11
C ARG A 80 21.85 0.29 -10.86
N VAL A 81 21.43 0.49 -9.60
CA VAL A 81 20.03 0.68 -9.23
C VAL A 81 19.36 1.84 -9.99
N PRO A 82 19.98 3.02 -10.16
CA PRO A 82 19.36 4.11 -10.92
C PRO A 82 19.08 3.78 -12.39
N GLY A 83 19.85 2.84 -12.98
CA GLY A 83 19.67 2.37 -14.35
C GLY A 83 18.67 1.21 -14.49
N VAL A 84 18.03 0.78 -13.40
CA VAL A 84 17.08 -0.34 -13.39
C VAL A 84 15.75 0.04 -12.72
N VAL A 85 15.80 0.69 -11.55
CA VAL A 85 14.59 1.01 -10.78
C VAL A 85 13.99 2.33 -11.27
N GLY A 86 12.70 2.29 -11.61
CA GLY A 86 11.96 3.49 -12.01
C GLY A 86 12.42 4.13 -13.32
N VAL A 87 13.11 3.38 -14.19
CA VAL A 87 13.50 3.84 -15.53
C VAL A 87 12.31 4.10 -16.44
N GLU A 88 12.53 4.87 -17.51
CA GLU A 88 11.46 5.28 -18.42
C GLU A 88 10.69 4.10 -19.03
N ALA A 89 11.37 2.99 -19.35
CA ALA A 89 10.72 1.79 -19.85
C ALA A 89 9.68 1.22 -18.87
N HIS A 90 9.99 1.18 -17.56
CA HIS A 90 9.04 0.75 -16.54
C HIS A 90 7.90 1.76 -16.36
N ARG A 91 8.19 3.06 -16.42
CA ARG A 91 7.19 4.13 -16.31
C ARG A 91 6.23 4.13 -17.50
N ALA A 92 6.71 3.82 -18.70
CA ALA A 92 5.88 3.69 -19.90
C ALA A 92 4.86 2.56 -19.74
N VAL A 93 5.30 1.38 -19.29
CA VAL A 93 4.40 0.25 -18.98
C VAL A 93 3.41 0.61 -17.87
N ALA A 94 3.89 1.24 -16.79
CA ALA A 94 3.01 1.67 -15.70
C ALA A 94 1.94 2.67 -16.17
N ARG A 95 2.30 3.59 -17.08
CA ARG A 95 1.36 4.54 -17.68
C ARG A 95 0.32 3.81 -18.53
N GLU A 96 0.74 2.90 -19.40
CA GLU A 96 -0.17 2.12 -20.25
C GLU A 96 -1.17 1.33 -19.39
N VAL A 97 -0.68 0.64 -18.34
CA VAL A 97 -1.55 -0.11 -17.41
C VAL A 97 -2.52 0.83 -16.71
N ALA A 98 -2.06 1.99 -16.23
CA ALA A 98 -2.91 2.98 -15.58
C ALA A 98 -4.02 3.49 -16.52
N GLU A 99 -3.67 3.90 -17.75
CA GLU A 99 -4.62 4.40 -18.76
C GLU A 99 -5.68 3.34 -19.10
N ARG A 100 -5.28 2.08 -19.23
CA ARG A 100 -6.19 0.96 -19.53
C ARG A 100 -7.01 0.48 -18.32
N SER A 101 -6.62 0.84 -17.11
CA SER A 101 -7.32 0.45 -15.87
C SER A 101 -8.49 1.36 -15.51
N ILE A 102 -8.48 2.61 -16.02
CA ILE A 102 -9.53 3.59 -15.75
C ILE A 102 -10.84 3.12 -16.38
N THR A 103 -11.88 2.97 -15.55
CA THR A 103 -13.21 2.56 -16.00
C THR A 103 -14.20 3.69 -15.72
N LEU A 104 -14.83 4.22 -16.77
CA LEU A 104 -15.94 5.16 -16.63
C LEU A 104 -17.20 4.41 -16.19
N ALA A 105 -17.44 4.37 -14.88
CA ALA A 105 -18.58 3.63 -14.32
C ALA A 105 -19.93 4.27 -14.65
N ARG A 106 -19.97 5.61 -14.76
CA ARG A 106 -21.20 6.37 -15.02
C ARG A 106 -20.86 7.75 -15.58
N ASP A 107 -21.58 8.15 -16.61
CA ASP A 107 -21.61 9.52 -17.15
C ASP A 107 -23.03 9.81 -17.64
N ARG A 108 -23.86 10.41 -16.79
CA ARG A 108 -25.28 10.68 -17.13
C ARG A 108 -25.43 11.91 -18.01
N ASP A 109 -24.59 12.91 -17.77
CA ASP A 109 -24.71 14.23 -18.38
C ASP A 109 -23.72 14.41 -19.54
N GLY A 110 -22.97 13.36 -19.89
CA GLY A 110 -22.02 13.35 -21.02
C GLY A 110 -20.84 14.29 -20.81
N LEU A 111 -20.40 14.45 -19.56
CA LEU A 111 -19.38 15.43 -19.19
C LEU A 111 -17.96 14.97 -19.53
N VAL A 112 -17.76 13.66 -19.77
CA VAL A 112 -16.44 13.10 -20.09
C VAL A 112 -16.33 12.82 -21.60
N PRO A 113 -15.28 13.31 -22.28
CA PRO A 113 -14.14 14.05 -21.75
C PRO A 113 -14.47 15.50 -21.42
N VAL A 114 -13.99 15.97 -20.26
CA VAL A 114 -14.15 17.37 -19.86
C VAL A 114 -13.35 18.24 -20.83
N SER A 115 -14.07 19.03 -21.63
CA SER A 115 -13.42 19.91 -22.59
C SER A 115 -12.72 21.06 -21.87
N PRO A 116 -11.42 21.32 -22.13
CA PRO A 116 -10.76 22.50 -21.61
C PRO A 116 -11.49 23.74 -22.15
N GLY A 117 -11.71 24.72 -21.27
CA GLY A 117 -12.35 25.97 -21.64
C GLY A 117 -11.78 27.08 -20.77
N ASP A 118 -11.18 28.09 -21.42
CA ASP A 118 -10.39 29.14 -20.77
C ASP A 118 -11.17 29.96 -19.72
N SER A 119 -12.51 29.87 -19.71
CA SER A 119 -13.38 30.61 -18.80
C SER A 119 -14.01 29.79 -17.66
N ARG A 120 -13.94 28.44 -17.70
CA ARG A 120 -14.61 27.58 -16.70
C ARG A 120 -13.90 27.67 -15.35
N ARG A 121 -14.66 27.95 -14.31
CA ARG A 121 -14.26 27.82 -12.90
C ARG A 121 -14.43 26.37 -12.49
N VAL A 122 -13.35 25.74 -12.05
CA VAL A 122 -13.34 24.33 -11.66
C VAL A 122 -13.01 24.25 -10.18
N LEU A 123 -13.82 23.53 -9.40
CA LEU A 123 -13.50 23.19 -8.01
C LEU A 123 -13.12 21.71 -7.92
N ALA A 124 -11.84 21.44 -7.68
CA ALA A 124 -11.35 20.08 -7.46
C ALA A 124 -11.23 19.77 -5.97
N ILE A 125 -12.11 18.91 -5.47
CA ILE A 125 -12.08 18.43 -4.08
C ILE A 125 -11.37 17.08 -4.03
N VAL A 126 -10.27 16.99 -3.28
CA VAL A 126 -9.56 15.75 -3.02
C VAL A 126 -9.84 15.31 -1.60
N TYR A 127 -10.51 14.17 -1.44
CA TYR A 127 -10.67 13.52 -0.15
C TYR A 127 -9.61 12.41 0.02
N ALA A 128 -8.92 12.39 1.15
CA ALA A 128 -7.96 11.34 1.51
C ALA A 128 -8.11 10.97 2.99
N ASP A 129 -8.14 9.68 3.30
CA ASP A 129 -8.43 9.19 4.66
C ASP A 129 -7.33 9.55 5.68
N ASP A 130 -6.10 9.71 5.20
CA ASP A 130 -4.96 10.27 5.92
C ASP A 130 -4.55 11.60 5.25
N PRO A 131 -3.91 12.53 5.99
CA PRO A 131 -3.33 13.75 5.42
C PRO A 131 -2.09 13.43 4.56
N ASP A 132 -2.32 12.74 3.45
CA ASP A 132 -1.32 12.45 2.42
C ASP A 132 -1.21 13.66 1.47
N PRO A 133 -0.10 14.41 1.51
CA PRO A 133 0.10 15.58 0.65
C PRO A 133 0.18 15.20 -0.84
N PHE A 134 0.38 13.92 -1.16
CA PHE A 134 0.46 13.42 -2.53
C PHE A 134 -0.87 12.91 -3.08
N ALA A 135 -1.90 12.76 -2.24
CA ALA A 135 -3.23 12.35 -2.69
C ALA A 135 -3.76 13.32 -3.76
N GLY A 136 -4.21 12.76 -4.88
CA GLY A 136 -4.73 13.52 -6.02
C GLY A 136 -3.70 14.38 -6.76
N ALA A 137 -2.43 14.45 -6.34
CA ALA A 137 -1.48 15.44 -6.87
C ALA A 137 -1.23 15.33 -8.38
N ALA A 138 -1.19 14.10 -8.93
CA ALA A 138 -1.04 13.90 -10.38
C ALA A 138 -2.28 14.36 -11.16
N PHE A 139 -3.46 14.13 -10.60
CA PHE A 139 -4.74 14.55 -11.18
C PHE A 139 -4.87 16.08 -11.15
N LEU A 140 -4.61 16.70 -9.99
CA LEU A 140 -4.64 18.15 -9.82
C LEU A 140 -3.69 18.87 -10.77
N ARG A 141 -2.42 18.41 -10.90
CA ARG A 141 -1.50 18.97 -11.91
C ARG A 141 -2.04 18.86 -13.35
N GLY A 142 -2.77 17.79 -13.64
CA GLY A 142 -3.43 17.61 -14.93
C GLY A 142 -4.56 18.61 -15.17
N LEU A 143 -5.31 18.98 -14.12
CA LEU A 143 -6.34 20.00 -14.16
C LEU A 143 -5.74 21.42 -14.22
N GLU A 144 -4.72 21.72 -13.41
CA GLU A 144 -4.01 23.01 -13.41
C GLU A 144 -3.48 23.36 -14.80
N ALA A 145 -2.95 22.36 -15.52
CA ALA A 145 -2.45 22.53 -16.88
C ALA A 145 -3.57 22.80 -17.92
N ARG A 146 -4.84 22.58 -17.58
CA ARG A 146 -6.00 22.66 -18.50
C ARG A 146 -7.03 23.72 -18.13
N PHE A 147 -7.09 24.12 -16.86
CA PHE A 147 -8.09 25.03 -16.33
C PHE A 147 -7.41 26.17 -15.55
N PRO A 148 -7.31 27.37 -16.15
CA PRO A 148 -6.68 28.53 -15.51
C PRO A 148 -7.39 29.02 -14.24
N ARG A 149 -8.69 28.72 -14.10
CA ARG A 149 -9.53 29.07 -12.94
C ARG A 149 -9.85 27.83 -12.10
N LEU A 150 -8.80 27.08 -11.74
CA LEU A 150 -8.90 25.94 -10.83
C LEU A 150 -8.79 26.41 -9.38
N GLU A 151 -9.78 26.05 -8.57
CA GLU A 151 -9.70 26.06 -7.12
C GLU A 151 -9.57 24.61 -6.63
N THR A 152 -8.71 24.40 -5.64
CA THR A 152 -8.49 23.06 -5.07
C THR A 152 -8.78 23.06 -3.59
N ALA A 153 -9.51 22.05 -3.13
CA ALA A 153 -9.74 21.81 -1.72
C ALA A 153 -9.30 20.40 -1.36
N ARG A 154 -8.83 20.23 -0.11
CA ARG A 154 -8.51 18.92 0.45
C ARG A 154 -9.35 18.67 1.68
N LEU A 155 -9.84 17.44 1.79
CA LEU A 155 -10.59 16.95 2.92
C LEU A 155 -9.97 15.63 3.40
N ASP A 156 -10.15 15.37 4.68
CA ASP A 156 -9.81 14.11 5.31
C ASP A 156 -10.94 13.65 6.24
N ALA A 157 -10.71 12.55 6.95
CA ALA A 157 -11.67 11.98 7.88
C ALA A 157 -12.01 12.90 9.08
N ASP A 158 -11.19 13.92 9.35
CA ASP A 158 -11.38 14.87 10.46
C ASP A 158 -12.13 16.15 10.04
N ALA A 159 -12.52 16.26 8.76
CA ALA A 159 -13.28 17.39 8.23
C ALA A 159 -14.58 17.65 9.02
N ARG A 160 -14.82 18.92 9.35
CA ARG A 160 -15.97 19.36 10.15
C ARG A 160 -17.08 19.92 9.26
N ALA A 161 -18.27 20.07 9.84
CA ALA A 161 -19.41 20.67 9.16
C ALA A 161 -19.09 22.05 8.55
N ALA A 162 -18.32 22.89 9.26
CA ALA A 162 -17.91 24.21 8.76
C ALA A 162 -16.99 24.14 7.52
N ASP A 163 -16.17 23.10 7.40
CA ASP A 163 -15.31 22.88 6.23
C ASP A 163 -16.19 22.52 5.02
N LEU A 164 -17.22 21.69 5.22
CA LEU A 164 -18.20 21.34 4.19
C LEU A 164 -19.04 22.55 3.76
N ASP A 165 -19.50 23.39 4.70
CA ASP A 165 -20.27 24.61 4.40
C ASP A 165 -19.46 25.57 3.51
N THR A 166 -18.15 25.68 3.79
CA THR A 166 -17.22 26.49 2.98
C THR A 166 -17.09 25.93 1.56
N LEU A 167 -17.01 24.61 1.41
CA LEU A 167 -16.92 23.97 0.09
C LEU A 167 -18.21 24.03 -0.71
N LEU A 168 -19.37 23.95 -0.05
CA LEU A 168 -20.66 24.15 -0.70
C LEU A 168 -20.78 25.57 -1.24
N ALA A 169 -20.37 26.58 -0.46
CA ALA A 169 -20.35 27.97 -0.92
C ALA A 169 -19.38 28.17 -2.10
N ALA A 170 -18.21 27.50 -2.10
CA ALA A 170 -17.29 27.52 -3.24
C ALA A 170 -17.91 26.84 -4.49
N ALA A 171 -18.61 25.71 -4.29
CA ALA A 171 -19.26 24.95 -5.36
C ALA A 171 -20.38 25.75 -6.06
N ASP A 172 -21.13 26.60 -5.34
CA ASP A 172 -22.15 27.50 -5.94
C ASP A 172 -21.54 28.48 -6.97
N SER A 173 -20.23 28.71 -6.87
CA SER A 173 -19.48 29.58 -7.77
C SER A 173 -18.64 28.81 -8.80
N ALA A 174 -18.66 27.48 -8.80
CA ALA A 174 -17.95 26.66 -9.78
C ALA A 174 -18.86 26.31 -10.97
N ASP A 175 -18.26 26.19 -12.15
CA ASP A 175 -18.95 25.69 -13.34
C ASP A 175 -18.79 24.16 -13.47
N LEU A 176 -17.80 23.58 -12.78
CA LEU A 176 -17.51 22.15 -12.68
C LEU A 176 -16.89 21.77 -11.34
#